data_AF-A0A9Q0FUA0-F1
#
_entry.id   AF-A0A9Q0FUA0-F1
#
_cell.length_a   1.000
_cell.length_b   1.000
_cell.length_c   1.000
_cell.angle_alpha   90.00
_cell.angle_beta   90.00
_cell.angle_gamma   90.00
#
_symmetry.space_group_name_H-M   'P 1'
#
loop_
_entity.id
_entity.type
_entity.pdbx_description
1 polymer ?
#
loop_
_entity_poly.entity_id
_entity_poly.type
_entity_poly.pdbx_seq_one_letter_code
_entity_poly.pdbx_strand_id
1 'polypeptide(L)'
;MKMEDNKNKNKNGSRKQRRTEIKRIESGNGLYTAFVKRRDGLFRKTKELCARSGGNAVVVVFSPAAHKPHVFGHPSPDSVIHRFLNNDNPPLPSQSHQQQQQQPIINANIVRVEEEEEEGGAGSHHIVPASSAAAEPELIHGWWEEESPSGMDMEELRHFGASLGELRDNVTARIEDIKYRESRLINFF
;
A
#
# COMPACT_ATOMS: atom_id res chain seq x y z
N MET A 1 -3.88 -62.82 20.49
CA MET A 1 -5.10 -61.99 20.40
C MET A 1 -5.22 -61.12 21.64
N LYS A 2 -4.84 -59.85 21.52
CA LYS A 2 -5.43 -58.70 22.21
C LYS A 2 -4.88 -57.45 21.53
N MET A 3 -5.80 -56.77 20.87
CA MET A 3 -5.60 -55.48 20.23
C MET A 3 -5.48 -54.44 21.35
N GLU A 4 -4.52 -53.53 21.26
CA GLU A 4 -4.56 -52.29 22.04
C GLU A 4 -4.88 -51.15 21.08
N ASP A 5 -6.11 -50.68 21.22
CA ASP A 5 -6.64 -49.51 20.54
C ASP A 5 -5.97 -48.22 21.02
N ASN A 6 -5.46 -47.48 20.03
CA ASN A 6 -5.76 -46.08 19.75
C ASN A 6 -5.78 -45.08 20.93
N LYS A 7 -4.86 -44.11 20.85
CA LYS A 7 -5.19 -42.73 21.24
C LYS A 7 -4.59 -41.71 20.27
N ASN A 8 -5.27 -41.56 19.14
CA ASN A 8 -5.19 -40.41 18.26
C ASN A 8 -5.44 -39.12 19.07
N LYS A 9 -4.36 -38.39 19.40
CA LYS A 9 -4.45 -37.09 20.06
C LYS A 9 -4.86 -36.04 19.03
N ASN A 10 -6.16 -35.84 18.92
CA ASN A 10 -6.79 -34.77 18.18
C ASN A 10 -6.31 -33.40 18.73
N LYS A 11 -5.35 -32.75 18.06
CA LYS A 11 -4.81 -31.43 18.43
C LYS A 11 -5.66 -30.29 17.83
N ASN A 12 -6.97 -30.33 18.01
CA ASN A 12 -7.87 -29.27 17.55
C ASN A 12 -8.28 -28.38 18.72
N GLY A 13 -7.38 -27.47 19.10
CA GLY A 13 -7.70 -26.31 19.91
C GLY A 13 -7.25 -25.06 19.17
N SER A 14 -8.19 -24.20 18.75
CA SER A 14 -7.87 -22.90 18.18
C SER A 14 -7.08 -22.11 19.22
N ARG A 15 -5.77 -21.99 19.02
CA ARG A 15 -4.89 -21.26 19.92
C ARG A 15 -5.36 -19.79 19.92
N LYS A 16 -5.84 -19.31 21.08
CA LYS A 16 -6.35 -17.94 21.28
C LYS A 16 -5.40 -16.91 20.66
N GLN A 17 -5.96 -15.88 20.03
CA GLN A 17 -5.17 -14.78 19.47
C GLN A 17 -4.25 -14.21 20.54
N ARG A 18 -2.94 -14.28 20.29
CA ARG A 18 -1.92 -13.76 21.21
C ARG A 18 -1.67 -12.30 20.87
N ARG A 19 -1.57 -11.45 21.89
CA ARG A 19 -1.12 -10.08 21.72
C ARG A 19 0.34 -10.11 21.28
N THR A 20 0.65 -9.37 20.22
CA THR A 20 2.02 -9.17 19.72
C THR A 20 2.43 -7.72 19.96
N GLU A 21 3.72 -7.50 20.17
CA GLU A 21 4.29 -6.15 20.24
C GLU A 21 4.22 -5.46 18.87
N ILE A 22 4.06 -4.12 18.86
CA ILE A 22 4.07 -3.32 17.64
C ILE A 22 5.53 -3.04 17.24
N LYS A 23 6.18 -4.06 16.71
CA LYS A 23 7.52 -4.00 16.13
C LYS A 23 7.60 -4.89 14.90
N ARG A 24 8.71 -4.81 14.15
CA ARG A 24 8.96 -5.68 13.01
C ARG A 24 8.95 -7.15 13.44
N ILE A 25 8.28 -8.00 12.65
CA ILE A 25 8.30 -9.44 12.86
C ILE A 25 9.55 -9.99 12.16
N GLU A 26 10.48 -10.54 12.94
CA GLU A 26 11.76 -11.04 12.41
C GLU A 26 11.63 -12.38 11.66
N SER A 27 10.67 -13.23 12.06
CA SER A 27 10.41 -14.50 11.38
C SER A 27 9.78 -14.24 10.01
N GLY A 28 10.41 -14.67 8.91
CA GLY A 28 9.88 -14.49 7.55
C GLY A 28 8.47 -15.05 7.35
N ASN A 29 8.21 -16.28 7.79
CA ASN A 29 6.87 -16.89 7.73
C ASN A 29 5.85 -16.13 8.61
N GLY A 30 6.28 -15.69 9.80
CA GLY A 30 5.44 -14.87 10.67
C GLY A 30 5.11 -13.51 10.06
N LEU A 31 6.07 -12.89 9.39
CA LEU A 31 5.92 -11.62 8.70
C LEU A 31 4.98 -11.74 7.52
N TYR A 32 5.15 -12.76 6.67
CA TYR A 32 4.29 -13.00 5.51
C TYR A 32 2.84 -13.29 5.92
N THR A 33 2.63 -14.19 6.89
CA THR A 33 1.28 -14.52 7.37
C THR A 33 0.61 -13.33 8.06
N ALA A 34 1.36 -12.52 8.81
CA ALA A 34 0.86 -11.29 9.39
C ALA A 34 0.53 -10.25 8.30
N PHE A 35 1.38 -10.12 7.28
CA PHE A 35 1.15 -9.22 6.14
C PHE A 35 -0.18 -9.54 5.46
N VAL A 36 -0.38 -10.79 5.03
CA VAL A 36 -1.61 -11.21 4.35
C VAL A 36 -2.84 -10.92 5.21
N LYS A 37 -2.83 -11.34 6.48
CA LYS A 37 -3.97 -11.13 7.39
C LYS A 37 -4.23 -9.66 7.69
N ARG A 38 -3.19 -8.86 7.92
CA ARG A 38 -3.32 -7.43 8.24
C ARG A 38 -3.76 -6.63 7.02
N ARG A 39 -3.21 -6.93 5.83
CA ARG A 39 -3.65 -6.35 4.55
C ARG A 39 -5.13 -6.61 4.32
N ASP A 40 -5.57 -7.86 4.44
CA ASP A 40 -6.97 -8.23 4.19
C ASP A 40 -7.91 -7.58 5.23
N GLY A 41 -7.48 -7.56 6.50
CA GLY A 41 -8.20 -6.87 7.57
C GLY A 41 -8.32 -5.36 7.33
N LEU A 42 -7.25 -4.73 6.85
CA LEU A 42 -7.20 -3.31 6.49
C LEU A 42 -8.15 -3.03 5.32
N PHE A 43 -8.09 -3.79 4.24
CA PHE A 43 -8.99 -3.63 3.09
C PHE A 43 -10.45 -3.77 3.49
N ARG A 44 -10.79 -4.77 4.33
CA ARG A 44 -12.14 -4.91 4.86
C ARG A 44 -12.57 -3.69 5.65
N LYS A 45 -11.71 -3.15 6.52
CA LYS A 45 -12.03 -1.97 7.32
C LYS A 45 -12.21 -0.72 6.47
N THR A 46 -11.40 -0.54 5.45
CA THR A 46 -11.57 0.58 4.50
C THR A 46 -12.88 0.44 3.74
N LYS A 47 -13.23 -0.76 3.26
CA LYS A 47 -14.52 -1.01 2.61
C LYS A 47 -15.70 -0.69 3.53
N GLU A 48 -15.65 -1.15 4.78
CA GLU A 48 -16.67 -0.84 5.79
C GLU A 48 -16.75 0.67 6.06
N LEU A 49 -15.61 1.36 6.12
CA LEU A 49 -15.55 2.80 6.32
C LEU A 49 -16.21 3.54 5.16
N CYS A 50 -15.81 3.26 3.92
CA CYS A 50 -16.40 3.86 2.72
C CYS A 50 -17.91 3.60 2.64
N ALA A 51 -18.36 2.39 2.95
CA ALA A 51 -19.78 2.05 2.96
C ALA A 51 -20.57 2.83 4.03
N ARG A 52 -19.96 3.16 5.17
CA ARG A 52 -20.61 3.90 6.27
C ARG A 52 -20.58 5.41 6.09
N SER A 53 -19.47 5.95 5.58
CA SER A 53 -19.29 7.39 5.44
C SER A 53 -19.67 7.92 4.05
N GLY A 54 -19.83 7.04 3.06
CA GLY A 54 -19.91 7.44 1.65
C GLY A 54 -18.60 8.05 1.12
N GLY A 55 -17.51 7.95 1.88
CA GLY A 55 -16.23 8.53 1.53
C GLY A 55 -15.46 7.67 0.53
N ASN A 56 -14.66 8.34 -0.30
CA ASN A 56 -13.75 7.69 -1.25
C ASN A 56 -12.37 7.53 -0.62
N ALA A 57 -11.78 6.35 -0.73
CA ALA A 57 -10.48 6.04 -0.15
C ALA A 57 -9.70 5.05 -1.01
N VAL A 58 -8.37 5.13 -0.93
CA VAL A 58 -7.44 4.17 -1.55
C VAL A 58 -6.44 3.70 -0.50
N VAL A 59 -6.06 2.42 -0.55
CA VAL A 59 -5.05 1.80 0.30
C VAL A 59 -4.08 1.04 -0.59
N VAL A 60 -2.79 1.39 -0.48
CA VAL A 60 -1.68 0.76 -1.19
C VAL A 60 -0.77 0.09 -0.17
N VAL A 61 -0.48 -1.20 -0.34
CA VAL A 61 0.38 -1.97 0.59
C VAL A 61 1.40 -2.78 -0.20
N PHE A 62 2.67 -2.63 0.16
CA PHE A 62 3.78 -3.37 -0.45
C PHE A 62 4.15 -4.59 0.39
N SER A 63 4.28 -5.74 -0.25
CA SER A 63 4.84 -6.93 0.38
C SER A 63 6.36 -6.83 0.43
N PRO A 64 7.02 -7.24 1.52
CA PRO A 64 8.48 -7.35 1.55
C PRO A 64 9.05 -8.33 0.51
N ALA A 65 8.23 -9.26 0.01
CA ALA A 65 8.66 -10.34 -0.87
C ALA A 65 8.37 -10.11 -2.36
N ALA A 66 7.62 -9.06 -2.72
CA ALA A 66 7.19 -8.83 -4.11
C ALA A 66 7.30 -7.36 -4.48
N HIS A 67 7.69 -7.10 -5.74
CA HIS A 67 7.79 -5.75 -6.28
C HIS A 67 6.43 -5.12 -6.65
N LYS A 68 5.36 -5.92 -6.66
CA LYS A 68 4.01 -5.46 -7.04
C LYS A 68 3.21 -5.02 -5.81
N PRO A 69 2.58 -3.84 -5.84
CA PRO A 69 1.69 -3.40 -4.76
C PRO A 69 0.38 -4.20 -4.73
N HIS A 70 -0.17 -4.36 -3.53
CA HIS A 70 -1.57 -4.73 -3.33
C HIS A 70 -2.38 -3.47 -3.10
N VAL A 71 -3.43 -3.27 -3.90
CA VAL A 71 -4.20 -2.02 -3.89
C VAL A 71 -5.68 -2.31 -3.72
N PHE A 72 -6.32 -1.51 -2.88
CA PHE A 72 -7.78 -1.42 -2.75
C PHE A 72 -8.19 0.03 -2.91
N GLY A 73 -9.31 0.29 -3.58
CA GLY A 73 -9.85 1.65 -3.70
C GLY A 73 -11.36 1.65 -3.94
N HIS A 74 -12.01 2.68 -3.45
CA HIS A 74 -13.43 2.95 -3.67
C HIS A 74 -13.62 4.40 -4.14
N PRO A 75 -14.29 4.65 -5.28
CA PRO A 75 -14.98 3.67 -6.16
C PRO A 75 -14.03 2.76 -6.95
N SER A 76 -12.84 3.26 -7.31
CA SER A 76 -11.74 2.47 -7.84
C SER A 76 -10.41 3.09 -7.39
N PRO A 77 -9.30 2.34 -7.34
CA PRO A 77 -7.99 2.90 -7.01
C PRO A 77 -7.60 4.05 -7.94
N ASP A 78 -7.70 3.83 -9.25
CA ASP A 78 -7.28 4.81 -10.26
C ASP A 78 -8.09 6.10 -10.14
N SER A 79 -9.41 6.01 -9.97
CA SER A 79 -10.25 7.20 -9.81
C SER A 79 -9.87 8.03 -8.58
N VAL A 80 -9.53 7.39 -7.46
CA VAL A 80 -9.12 8.11 -6.25
C VAL A 80 -7.72 8.72 -6.41
N ILE A 81 -6.80 7.98 -7.03
CA ILE A 81 -5.43 8.44 -7.28
C ILE A 81 -5.43 9.61 -8.27
N HIS A 82 -6.13 9.49 -9.40
CA HIS A 82 -6.22 10.54 -10.41
C HIS A 82 -6.78 11.83 -9.82
N ARG A 83 -7.84 11.71 -9.03
CA ARG A 83 -8.47 12.83 -8.34
C ARG A 83 -7.53 13.51 -7.34
N PHE A 84 -6.74 12.71 -6.62
CA PHE A 84 -5.74 13.22 -5.69
C PHE A 84 -4.62 13.98 -6.42
N LEU A 85 -4.09 13.41 -7.52
CA LEU A 85 -3.02 14.02 -8.30
C LEU A 85 -3.46 15.29 -9.03
N ASN A 86 -4.69 15.33 -9.52
CA ASN A 86 -5.23 16.46 -10.26
C ASN A 86 -5.79 17.58 -9.34
N ASN A 87 -5.79 17.37 -8.03
CA ASN A 87 -6.48 18.23 -7.05
C ASN A 87 -7.97 18.47 -7.40
N ASP A 88 -8.60 17.49 -8.05
CA ASP A 88 -10.00 17.51 -8.47
C ASP A 88 -10.89 17.27 -7.23
N ASN A 89 -10.97 18.25 -6.33
CA ASN A 89 -11.86 18.13 -5.18
C ASN A 89 -13.31 18.24 -5.67
N PRO A 90 -14.14 17.18 -5.51
CA PRO A 90 -15.54 17.28 -5.84
C PRO A 90 -16.15 18.33 -4.89
N PRO A 91 -17.10 19.15 -5.38
CA PRO A 91 -17.78 20.11 -4.52
C PRO A 91 -18.33 19.40 -3.29
N LEU A 92 -18.12 19.98 -2.11
CA LEU A 92 -18.74 19.51 -0.87
C LEU A 92 -20.23 19.28 -1.13
N PRO A 93 -20.81 18.15 -0.68
CA PRO A 93 -22.23 17.92 -0.85
C PRO A 93 -22.99 18.94 -0.01
N SER A 94 -23.47 20.01 -0.65
CA SER A 94 -24.54 20.83 -0.15
C SER A 94 -25.73 19.92 0.19
N GLN A 95 -26.30 20.05 1.39
CA GLN A 95 -27.41 19.23 1.91
C GLN A 95 -28.75 19.42 1.17
N SER A 96 -28.73 19.57 -0.15
CA SER A 96 -29.91 19.74 -0.97
C SER A 96 -29.75 18.90 -2.23
N HIS A 97 -30.03 17.61 -2.11
CA HIS A 97 -30.93 16.88 -3.01
C HIS A 97 -30.89 15.38 -2.66
N GLN A 98 -31.91 14.94 -1.92
CA GLN A 98 -32.38 13.58 -2.02
C GLN A 98 -32.97 13.41 -3.42
N GLN A 99 -32.29 12.69 -4.32
CA GLN A 99 -32.90 11.71 -5.25
C GLN A 99 -31.85 11.16 -6.24
N GLN A 100 -31.90 9.83 -6.39
CA GLN A 100 -31.34 9.01 -7.47
C GLN A 100 -29.82 8.90 -7.58
N GLN A 101 -29.28 7.85 -6.97
CA GLN A 101 -28.83 6.67 -7.72
C GLN A 101 -28.55 5.52 -6.73
N GLN A 102 -29.53 4.63 -6.57
CA GLN A 102 -29.27 3.28 -6.08
C GLN A 102 -28.50 2.56 -7.19
N GLN A 103 -27.17 2.48 -7.08
CA GLN A 103 -26.40 1.54 -7.88
C GLN A 103 -26.51 0.16 -7.21
N PRO A 104 -26.91 -0.90 -7.93
CA PRO A 104 -27.11 -2.21 -7.34
C PRO A 104 -25.77 -2.78 -6.88
N ILE A 105 -25.81 -3.36 -5.69
CA ILE A 105 -24.70 -4.02 -5.02
C ILE A 105 -24.46 -5.35 -5.73
N ILE A 106 -23.52 -5.43 -6.68
CA ILE A 106 -22.75 -6.64 -7.01
C ILE A 106 -21.69 -6.31 -8.08
N ASN A 107 -20.42 -6.38 -7.69
CA ASN A 107 -19.49 -7.32 -8.31
C ASN A 107 -18.22 -7.40 -7.46
N ALA A 108 -17.99 -8.61 -6.97
CA ALA A 108 -16.81 -9.00 -6.25
C ALA A 108 -15.63 -9.09 -7.22
N ASN A 109 -14.92 -7.98 -7.45
CA ASN A 109 -13.57 -8.04 -7.98
C ASN A 109 -12.59 -8.22 -6.82
N ILE A 110 -12.66 -9.41 -6.20
CA ILE A 110 -11.44 -10.02 -5.69
C ILE A 110 -10.68 -10.38 -6.96
N VAL A 111 -9.69 -9.56 -7.32
CA VAL A 111 -8.72 -9.98 -8.34
C VAL A 111 -7.95 -11.15 -7.72
N ARG A 112 -8.44 -12.36 -7.94
CA ARG A 112 -7.62 -13.56 -8.03
C ARG A 112 -6.73 -13.33 -9.23
N VAL A 113 -5.48 -12.93 -8.98
CA VAL A 113 -4.42 -13.16 -9.95
C VAL A 113 -4.08 -14.64 -9.78
N GLU A 114 -4.79 -15.50 -10.50
CA GLU A 114 -4.34 -16.86 -10.78
C GLU A 114 -3.37 -16.76 -11.95
N GLU A 115 -2.18 -17.32 -11.77
CA GLU A 115 -1.15 -17.54 -12.78
C GLU A 115 -1.68 -18.53 -13.82
N GLU A 116 -1.76 -18.17 -15.10
CA GLU A 116 -1.68 -19.11 -16.22
C GLU A 116 -1.01 -18.39 -17.41
N GLU A 117 0.28 -18.69 -17.63
CA GLU A 117 0.92 -18.57 -18.94
C GLU A 117 0.76 -19.92 -19.65
N GLU A 118 0.00 -19.99 -20.76
CA GLU A 118 0.51 -20.49 -22.04
C GLU A 118 -0.50 -20.38 -23.21
N GLU A 119 0.07 -20.07 -24.37
CA GLU A 119 -0.37 -20.29 -25.76
C GLU A 119 -1.71 -19.76 -26.30
N GLY A 120 -1.59 -18.95 -27.36
CA GLY A 120 -2.47 -19.11 -28.54
C GLY A 120 -3.14 -17.85 -29.08
N GLY A 121 -2.50 -17.22 -30.08
CA GLY A 121 -3.18 -16.85 -31.33
C GLY A 121 -4.27 -15.74 -31.35
N ALA A 122 -3.87 -14.63 -31.96
CA ALA A 122 -4.62 -13.90 -33.00
C ALA A 122 -5.82 -13.01 -32.63
N GLY A 123 -5.59 -11.69 -32.82
CA GLY A 123 -6.46 -10.82 -33.63
C GLY A 123 -7.57 -10.06 -32.90
N SER A 124 -7.42 -8.75 -32.76
CA SER A 124 -8.01 -7.83 -33.75
C SER A 124 -7.66 -6.38 -33.41
N HIS A 125 -7.20 -5.70 -34.45
CA HIS A 125 -7.04 -4.26 -34.58
C HIS A 125 -8.31 -3.50 -34.18
N HIS A 126 -8.13 -2.40 -33.45
CA HIS A 126 -8.89 -1.18 -33.70
C HIS A 126 -7.94 0.02 -33.58
N ILE A 127 -7.53 0.52 -34.75
CA ILE A 127 -6.87 1.81 -34.98
C ILE A 127 -7.97 2.90 -34.80
N VAL A 128 -7.81 4.15 -34.35
CA VAL A 128 -6.85 5.26 -34.53
C VAL A 128 -7.34 6.38 -33.54
N PRO A 129 -6.67 7.55 -33.36
CA PRO A 129 -5.40 8.00 -33.92
C PRO A 129 -4.40 8.58 -32.90
N ALA A 130 -3.14 8.59 -33.33
CA ALA A 130 -2.13 9.50 -32.81
C ALA A 130 -2.53 10.95 -33.12
N SER A 131 -2.62 11.80 -32.10
CA SER A 131 -2.51 13.25 -32.25
C SER A 131 -1.34 13.71 -31.41
N SER A 132 -0.35 14.26 -32.11
CA SER A 132 0.84 14.89 -31.56
C SER A 132 0.48 16.05 -30.64
N ALA A 133 1.06 16.04 -29.45
CA ALA A 133 1.59 17.25 -28.84
C ALA A 133 2.76 16.77 -27.97
N ALA A 134 3.96 17.24 -28.30
CA ALA A 134 5.09 17.14 -27.40
C ALA A 134 4.72 17.95 -26.14
N ALA A 135 4.26 17.25 -25.11
CA ALA A 135 4.17 17.79 -23.78
C ALA A 135 5.44 17.36 -23.05
N GLU A 136 6.25 18.36 -22.69
CA GLU A 136 7.38 18.24 -21.77
C GLU A 136 7.02 17.30 -20.62
N PRO A 137 7.95 16.45 -20.15
CA PRO A 137 7.70 15.66 -18.95
C PRO A 137 7.52 16.65 -17.81
N GLU A 138 6.28 16.85 -17.35
CA GLU A 138 6.04 17.67 -16.17
C GLU A 138 6.81 17.03 -15.02
N LEU A 139 7.87 17.75 -14.66
CA LEU A 139 8.76 17.43 -13.56
C LEU A 139 7.88 17.17 -12.35
N ILE A 140 8.08 16.00 -11.74
CA ILE A 140 7.47 15.61 -10.48
C ILE A 140 7.77 16.71 -9.47
N HIS A 141 6.82 17.63 -9.28
CA HIS A 141 6.93 18.73 -8.35
C HIS A 141 6.97 18.09 -6.95
N GLY A 142 8.10 18.23 -6.26
CA GLY A 142 8.32 17.57 -4.98
C GLY A 142 7.36 18.10 -3.93
N TRP A 143 6.90 17.25 -3.01
CA TRP A 143 6.08 17.64 -1.85
C TRP A 143 6.76 18.65 -0.89
N TRP A 144 8.01 19.05 -1.16
CA TRP A 144 8.77 20.10 -0.48
C TRP A 144 8.79 21.43 -1.25
N GLU A 145 8.15 21.52 -2.42
CA GLU A 145 8.15 22.71 -3.28
C GLU A 145 6.85 23.54 -3.17
N GLU A 146 5.81 22.99 -2.53
CA GLU A 146 4.51 23.67 -2.34
C GLU A 146 4.45 24.53 -1.07
N GLU A 147 5.17 24.14 -0.01
CA GLU A 147 5.40 24.97 1.17
C GLU A 147 6.81 25.58 1.10
N SER A 148 6.95 26.65 0.32
CA SER A 148 8.13 27.50 0.43
C SER A 148 8.29 27.92 1.92
N PRO A 149 9.51 27.88 2.51
CA PRO A 149 9.76 28.25 3.91
C PRO A 149 9.46 29.72 4.26
N SER A 150 8.79 30.44 3.36
CA SER A 150 8.40 31.85 3.44
C SER A 150 7.65 32.25 4.73
N GLY A 151 7.13 31.29 5.50
CA GLY A 151 6.51 31.51 6.80
C GLY A 151 7.43 31.36 8.02
N MET A 152 8.67 30.88 7.84
CA MET A 152 9.64 30.69 8.94
C MET A 152 10.50 31.93 9.13
N ASP A 153 10.78 32.29 10.38
CA ASP A 153 11.73 33.36 10.68
C ASP A 153 13.20 32.94 10.46
N MET A 154 14.13 33.89 10.56
CA MET A 154 15.56 33.65 10.31
C MET A 154 16.19 32.63 11.27
N GLU A 155 15.70 32.54 12.51
CA GLU A 155 16.22 31.64 13.53
C GLU A 155 15.63 30.23 13.34
N GLU A 156 14.36 30.15 12.98
CA GLU A 156 13.69 28.90 12.60
C GLU A 156 14.32 28.29 11.35
N LEU A 157 14.65 29.10 10.34
CA LEU A 157 15.36 28.65 9.13
C LEU A 157 16.76 28.09 9.46
N ARG A 158 17.46 28.71 10.41
CA ARG A 158 18.76 28.20 10.89
C ARG A 158 18.61 26.86 11.59
N HIS A 159 17.62 26.73 12.47
CA HIS A 159 17.31 25.47 13.14
C HIS A 159 16.91 24.38 12.13
N PHE A 160 16.05 24.70 11.17
CA PHE A 160 15.63 23.77 10.12
C PHE A 160 16.81 23.29 9.27
N GLY A 161 17.70 24.21 8.87
CA GLY A 161 18.93 23.86 8.15
C GLY A 161 19.88 22.97 8.98
N ALA A 162 20.02 23.25 10.27
CA ALA A 162 20.80 22.40 11.18
C ALA A 162 20.18 21.00 11.33
N SER A 163 18.86 20.90 11.48
CA SER A 163 18.14 19.63 11.57
C SER A 163 18.26 18.81 10.28
N LEU A 164 18.24 19.43 9.11
CA LEU A 164 18.47 18.75 7.83
C LEU A 164 19.93 18.25 7.71
N GLY A 165 20.90 19.02 8.20
CA GLY A 165 22.29 18.60 8.31
C GLY A 165 22.45 17.37 9.19
N GLU A 166 21.86 17.38 10.37
CA GLU A 166 21.88 16.26 11.31
C GLU A 166 21.17 15.02 10.74
N LEU A 167 20.03 15.21 10.07
CA LEU A 167 19.31 14.12 9.40
C LEU A 167 20.17 13.46 8.32
N ARG A 168 20.84 14.26 7.48
CA ARG A 168 21.76 13.76 6.45
C ARG A 168 22.88 12.91 7.06
N ASP A 169 23.50 13.41 8.14
CA ASP A 169 24.62 12.73 8.79
C ASP A 169 24.14 11.40 9.43
N ASN A 170 22.96 11.40 10.07
CA ASN A 170 22.34 10.21 10.63
C ASN A 170 21.99 9.15 9.57
N VAL A 171 21.42 9.57 8.43
CA VAL A 171 21.12 8.67 7.31
C VAL A 171 22.40 8.05 6.75
N THR A 172 23.45 8.85 6.59
CA THR A 172 24.75 8.40 6.09
C THR A 172 25.37 7.37 7.03
N ALA A 173 25.42 7.66 8.33
CA ALA A 173 25.92 6.75 9.34
C ALA A 173 25.13 5.42 9.36
N ARG A 174 23.81 5.48 9.17
CA ARG A 174 22.97 4.28 9.13
C ARG A 174 23.23 3.43 7.88
N ILE A 175 23.44 4.06 6.73
CA ILE A 175 23.82 3.37 5.50
C ILE A 175 25.17 2.66 5.67
N GLU A 176 26.15 3.32 6.28
CA GLU A 176 27.46 2.72 6.56
C GLU A 176 27.36 1.56 7.54
N ASP A 177 26.58 1.68 8.61
CA ASP A 177 26.33 0.59 9.56
C ASP A 177 25.64 -0.61 8.90
N ILE A 178 24.69 -0.38 7.98
CA ILE A 178 24.06 -1.45 7.19
C ILE A 178 25.10 -2.14 6.30
N LYS A 179 25.89 -1.37 5.53
CA LYS A 179 26.96 -1.89 4.67
C LYS A 179 28.01 -2.67 5.46
N TYR A 180 28.37 -2.18 6.64
CA TYR A 180 29.32 -2.85 7.53
C TYR A 180 28.78 -4.19 8.04
N ARG A 181 27.50 -4.24 8.44
CA ARG A 181 26.84 -5.48 8.89
C ARG A 181 26.72 -6.50 7.75
N GLU A 182 26.38 -6.06 6.54
CA GLU A 182 26.32 -6.93 5.37
C GLU A 182 27.70 -7.49 5.01
N SER A 183 28.74 -6.66 5.05
CA SER A 183 30.13 -7.09 4.80
C SER A 183 30.65 -8.06 5.87
N ARG A 184 30.18 -7.96 7.12
CA ARG A 184 30.54 -8.90 8.20
C ARG A 184 29.92 -10.29 8.03
N LEU A 185 28.78 -10.39 7.34
CA LEU A 185 28.12 -11.67 7.05
C LEU A 185 28.77 -12.41 5.87
N ILE A 186 29.46 -11.70 4.99
CA ILE A 186 30.14 -12.28 3.82
C ILE A 186 31.53 -12.85 4.19
N ASN A 187 32.19 -12.32 5.24
CA ASN A 187 33.52 -12.77 5.68
C ASN A 187 33.51 -13.97 6.65
N PHE A 188 32.42 -14.73 6.73
CA PHE A 188 32.30 -15.94 7.58
C PHE A 188 32.12 -17.24 6.79
N PHE A 189 32.34 -17.22 5.48
CA PHE A 189 32.49 -18.40 4.61
C PHE A 189 33.86 -18.40 3.95
#